data_AF-A0A7Y5L5V0-F1
#
_entry.id   AF-A0A7Y5L5V0-F1
#
_cell.length_a   1.000
_cell.length_b   1.000
_cell.length_c   1.000
_cell.angle_alpha   90.00
_cell.angle_beta   90.00
_cell.angle_gamma   90.00
#
_symmetry.space_group_name_H-M   'P 1'
#
loop_
_entity.id
_entity.type
_entity.pdbx_description
1 polymer ?
#
loop_
_entity_poly.entity_id
_entity_poly.type
_entity_poly.pdbx_seq_one_letter_code
_entity_poly.pdbx_strand_id
1 'polypeptide(L)'
;MSDFTTAELKSWITKLHDPRTTQEELKRIVMELAHANHPEALQALEQFRESPRANEVEWIEHAIDESTYFVLDPKNEREEKDYMRVELWQEYEEELYDKMAQRDAAEVHKQQLKVEKEFLEKAMAAAPNASIRVQIMARHSGIDFQIAMAENDRMNLEEEIAGLEFIVAQIEKAVESPLYRTHGKREIGVHFHRDCEAWLKKRRGLTRDST
;
A
#
# COMPACT_ATOMS: atom_id res chain seq x y z
N MET A 1 -2.82 28.23 3.63
CA MET A 1 -1.53 27.83 4.24
C MET A 1 -1.17 28.88 5.27
N SER A 2 -0.83 28.44 6.48
CA SER A 2 -0.33 29.33 7.53
C SER A 2 1.09 29.73 7.16
N ASP A 3 1.34 31.00 6.89
CA ASP A 3 2.70 31.51 6.71
C ASP A 3 3.37 31.54 8.08
N PHE A 4 4.19 30.53 8.38
CA PHE A 4 5.00 30.49 9.61
C PHE A 4 6.44 30.88 9.32
N THR A 5 7.09 31.42 10.33
CA THR A 5 8.51 31.76 10.31
C THR A 5 9.37 30.56 10.68
N THR A 6 10.63 30.53 10.23
CA THR A 6 11.61 29.52 10.66
C THR A 6 11.77 29.48 12.20
N ALA A 7 11.56 30.60 12.89
CA ALA A 7 11.62 30.67 14.35
C ALA A 7 10.43 29.94 15.00
N GLU A 8 9.24 30.07 14.43
CA GLU A 8 8.04 29.36 14.88
C GLU A 8 8.17 27.85 14.68
N LEU A 9 8.63 27.42 13.49
CA LEU A 9 8.90 26.00 13.22
C LEU A 9 9.87 25.40 14.25
N LYS A 10 11.01 26.07 14.51
CA LYS A 10 11.97 25.63 15.52
C LYS A 10 11.37 25.58 16.93
N SER A 11 10.50 26.53 17.25
CA SER A 11 9.80 26.56 18.53
C SER A 11 8.86 25.36 18.69
N TRP A 12 8.09 25.04 17.65
CA TRP A 12 7.21 23.87 17.62
C TRP A 12 7.99 22.57 17.78
N ILE A 13 9.05 22.37 17.00
CA ILE A 13 9.92 21.18 17.07
C ILE A 13 10.53 21.02 18.47
N THR A 14 11.00 22.11 19.07
CA THR A 14 11.55 22.06 20.44
C THR A 14 10.49 21.64 21.46
N LYS A 15 9.25 22.15 21.33
CA LYS A 15 8.17 21.88 22.25
C LYS A 15 7.59 20.46 22.13
N LEU A 16 7.69 19.81 20.96
CA LEU A 16 7.26 18.41 20.79
C LEU A 16 7.90 17.47 21.82
N HIS A 17 9.16 17.72 22.18
CA HIS A 17 9.92 16.86 23.08
C HIS A 17 10.09 17.44 24.49
N ASP A 18 9.59 18.66 24.77
CA ASP A 18 9.68 19.25 26.10
C ASP A 18 8.63 18.59 27.03
N PRO A 19 9.04 17.94 28.13
CA PRO A 19 8.12 17.29 29.06
C PRO A 19 7.14 18.25 29.74
N ARG A 20 7.36 19.57 29.64
CA ARG A 20 6.48 20.60 30.19
C ARG A 20 5.36 20.99 29.22
N THR A 21 5.45 20.62 27.94
CA THR A 21 4.38 20.87 26.96
C THR A 21 3.17 20.02 27.32
N THR A 22 2.02 20.66 27.50
CA THR A 22 0.76 19.95 27.82
C THR A 22 0.25 19.12 26.64
N GLN A 23 -0.64 18.15 26.90
CA GLN A 23 -1.23 17.33 25.84
C GLN A 23 -1.99 18.19 24.81
N GLU A 24 -2.77 19.18 25.26
CA GLU A 24 -3.50 20.09 24.39
C GLU A 24 -2.55 20.92 23.51
N GLU A 25 -1.43 21.37 24.08
CA GLU A 25 -0.40 22.09 23.32
C GLU A 25 0.31 21.18 22.31
N LEU A 26 0.60 19.92 22.68
CA LEU A 26 1.14 18.92 21.75
C LEU A 26 0.19 18.70 20.58
N LYS A 27 -1.10 18.48 20.84
CA LYS A 27 -2.12 18.32 19.80
C LYS A 27 -2.14 19.53 18.86
N ARG A 28 -2.08 20.75 19.38
CA ARG A 28 -2.00 21.96 18.54
C ARG A 28 -0.70 22.00 17.72
N ILE A 29 0.44 21.70 18.32
CA ILE A 29 1.74 21.71 17.62
C ILE A 29 1.75 20.69 16.49
N VAL A 30 1.29 19.47 16.74
CA VAL A 30 1.19 18.42 15.72
C VAL A 30 0.28 18.87 14.58
N MET A 31 -0.84 19.53 14.87
CA MET A 31 -1.75 20.08 13.86
C MET A 31 -1.07 21.15 12.98
N GLU A 32 -0.30 22.06 13.58
CA GLU A 32 0.43 23.09 12.82
C GLU A 32 1.53 22.47 11.95
N LEU A 33 2.27 21.50 12.48
CA LEU A 33 3.31 20.79 11.74
C LEU A 33 2.73 19.98 10.58
N ALA A 34 1.55 19.38 10.74
CA ALA A 34 0.86 18.64 9.69
C ALA A 34 0.60 19.50 8.44
N HIS A 35 0.34 20.80 8.62
CA HIS A 35 -0.01 21.72 7.54
C HIS A 35 1.16 22.58 7.02
N ALA A 36 2.37 22.39 7.55
CA ALA A 36 3.48 23.31 7.35
C ALA A 36 4.13 23.24 5.94
N ASN A 37 3.77 22.28 5.07
CA ASN A 37 4.43 22.04 3.77
C ASN A 37 5.96 22.25 3.83
N HIS A 38 6.59 21.62 4.81
CA HIS A 38 8.03 21.76 5.04
C HIS A 38 8.65 20.41 5.42
N PRO A 39 9.71 19.95 4.74
CA PRO A 39 10.32 18.66 5.02
C PRO A 39 10.78 18.49 6.48
N GLU A 40 11.29 19.56 7.10
CA GLU A 40 11.66 19.51 8.53
C GLU A 40 10.46 19.31 9.47
N ALA A 41 9.26 19.78 9.08
CA ALA A 41 8.05 19.55 9.88
C ALA A 41 7.62 18.08 9.80
N LEU A 42 7.63 17.49 8.59
CA LEU A 42 7.39 16.06 8.40
C LEU A 42 8.40 15.22 9.18
N GLN A 43 9.69 15.55 9.10
CA GLN A 43 10.73 14.85 9.85
C GLN A 43 10.51 14.95 11.36
N ALA A 44 10.10 16.10 11.87
CA ALA A 44 9.81 16.28 13.29
C ALA A 44 8.61 15.44 13.75
N LEU A 45 7.56 15.33 12.92
CA LEU A 45 6.43 14.44 13.19
C LEU A 45 6.85 12.96 13.20
N GLU A 46 7.66 12.53 12.24
CA GLU A 46 8.22 11.17 12.20
C GLU A 46 9.08 10.86 13.43
N GLN A 47 9.90 11.81 13.88
CA GLN A 47 10.68 11.65 15.11
C GLN A 47 9.80 11.61 16.35
N PHE A 48 8.75 12.44 16.40
CA PHE A 48 7.82 12.47 17.52
C PHE A 48 7.01 11.18 17.65
N ARG A 49 6.65 10.53 16.54
CA ARG A 49 5.97 9.24 16.50
C ARG A 49 6.72 8.15 17.28
N GLU A 50 8.04 8.15 17.20
CA GLU A 50 8.89 7.18 17.93
C GLU A 50 9.07 7.55 19.42
N SER A 51 8.51 8.67 19.88
CA SER A 51 8.66 9.12 21.26
C SER A 51 7.65 8.44 22.20
N PRO A 52 7.97 8.30 23.50
CA PRO A 52 7.03 7.78 24.49
C PRO A 52 5.73 8.58 24.65
N ARG A 53 5.71 9.82 24.14
CA ARG A 53 4.57 10.75 24.23
C ARG A 53 3.71 10.75 22.98
N ALA A 54 4.06 9.98 21.94
CA ALA A 54 3.29 9.93 20.69
C ALA A 54 1.83 9.52 20.94
N ASN A 55 1.60 8.63 21.91
CA ASN A 55 0.27 8.19 22.33
C ASN A 55 -0.60 9.30 22.97
N GLU A 56 -0.02 10.44 23.37
CA GLU A 56 -0.77 11.62 23.81
C GLU A 56 -1.51 12.30 22.63
N VAL A 57 -1.08 12.03 21.40
CA VAL A 57 -1.67 12.51 20.15
C VAL A 57 -2.16 11.31 19.33
N GLU A 58 -3.38 10.87 19.61
CA GLU A 58 -4.03 9.68 19.03
C GLU A 58 -4.10 9.64 17.49
N TRP A 59 -3.90 10.77 16.82
CA TRP A 59 -3.97 10.94 15.37
C TRP A 59 -2.62 11.32 14.74
N ILE A 60 -1.50 11.00 15.40
CA ILE A 60 -0.15 11.30 14.88
C ILE A 60 0.12 10.71 13.49
N GLU A 61 -0.37 9.51 13.18
CA GLU A 61 -0.22 8.93 11.83
C GLU A 61 -0.96 9.78 10.78
N HIS A 62 -2.19 10.19 11.04
CA HIS A 62 -2.93 11.07 10.13
C HIS A 62 -2.23 12.42 9.91
N ALA A 63 -1.61 12.97 10.95
CA ALA A 63 -0.83 14.20 10.85
C ALA A 63 0.41 14.03 9.95
N ILE A 64 1.06 12.87 10.01
CA ILE A 64 2.19 12.51 9.17
C ILE A 64 1.76 12.32 7.72
N ASP A 65 0.63 11.65 7.48
CA ASP A 65 0.08 11.45 6.13
C ASP A 65 -0.29 12.78 5.48
N GLU A 66 -0.98 13.65 6.22
CA GLU A 66 -1.32 15.00 5.78
C GLU A 66 -0.07 15.85 5.52
N SER A 67 0.93 15.80 6.41
CA SER A 67 2.21 16.47 6.18
C SER A 67 2.95 15.94 4.96
N THR A 68 2.90 14.63 4.73
CA THR A 68 3.52 13.96 3.58
C THR A 68 2.86 14.44 2.29
N TYR A 69 1.53 14.52 2.26
CA TYR A 69 0.78 15.07 1.13
C TYR A 69 1.21 16.50 0.80
N PHE A 70 1.22 17.41 1.77
CA PHE A 70 1.60 18.79 1.52
C PHE A 70 3.06 18.93 1.05
N VAL A 71 3.97 18.14 1.64
CA VAL A 71 5.38 18.17 1.30
C VAL A 71 5.66 17.62 -0.10
N LEU A 72 4.88 16.63 -0.55
CA LEU A 72 4.99 16.01 -1.87
C LEU A 72 4.17 16.71 -2.97
N ASP A 73 3.48 17.81 -2.67
CA ASP A 73 2.81 18.63 -3.67
C ASP A 73 3.85 19.18 -4.68
N PRO A 74 3.74 18.84 -5.98
CA PRO A 74 4.79 19.14 -6.96
C PRO A 74 4.90 20.63 -7.26
N LYS A 75 6.12 21.17 -7.15
CA LYS A 75 6.42 22.60 -7.31
C LYS A 75 6.97 22.95 -8.70
N ASN A 76 7.26 21.93 -9.52
CA ASN A 76 7.82 22.07 -10.86
C ASN A 76 7.56 20.80 -11.70
N GLU A 77 7.81 20.88 -13.01
CA GLU A 77 7.56 19.77 -13.96
C GLU A 77 8.34 18.48 -13.65
N ARG A 78 9.52 18.60 -13.01
CA ARG A 78 10.31 17.42 -12.63
C ARG A 78 9.65 16.71 -11.45
N GLU A 79 9.22 17.46 -10.45
CA GLU A 79 8.46 16.94 -9.31
C GLU A 79 7.10 16.38 -9.75
N GLU A 80 6.41 16.99 -10.72
CA GLU A 80 5.17 16.43 -11.29
C GLU A 80 5.41 15.03 -11.91
N LYS A 81 6.52 14.85 -12.62
CA LYS A 81 6.89 13.53 -13.18
C LYS A 81 7.26 12.53 -12.10
N ASP A 82 7.99 12.95 -11.07
CA ASP A 82 8.34 12.07 -9.95
C ASP A 82 7.12 11.68 -9.11
N TYR A 83 6.17 12.61 -8.90
CA TYR A 83 4.87 12.33 -8.29
C TYR A 83 4.12 11.24 -9.06
N MET A 84 3.97 11.39 -10.39
CA MET A 84 3.31 10.37 -11.23
C MET A 84 4.03 9.02 -11.23
N ARG A 85 5.38 9.01 -11.16
CA ARG A 85 6.15 7.77 -11.05
C ARG A 85 5.85 7.07 -9.73
N VAL A 86 5.73 7.82 -8.63
CA VAL A 86 5.38 7.27 -7.32
C VAL A 86 3.94 6.74 -7.31
N GLU A 87 2.97 7.43 -7.91
CA GLU A 87 1.61 6.88 -8.04
C GLU A 87 1.62 5.55 -8.81
N LEU A 88 2.32 5.49 -9.94
CA LEU A 88 2.44 4.26 -10.72
C LEU A 88 3.16 3.15 -9.95
N TRP A 89 4.16 3.51 -9.14
CA TRP A 89 4.85 2.57 -8.26
C TRP A 89 3.89 1.94 -7.27
N GLN A 90 3.07 2.74 -6.59
CA GLN A 90 2.08 2.26 -5.61
C GLN A 90 1.06 1.31 -6.26
N GLU A 91 0.55 1.66 -7.44
CA GLU A 91 -0.37 0.79 -8.19
C GLU A 91 0.25 -0.58 -8.51
N TYR A 92 1.52 -0.63 -8.91
CA TYR A 92 2.21 -1.89 -9.18
C TYR A 92 2.59 -2.66 -7.91
N GLU A 93 2.86 -1.98 -6.79
CA GLU A 93 3.05 -2.65 -5.50
C GLU A 93 1.75 -3.30 -5.00
N GLU A 94 0.61 -2.61 -5.13
CA GLU A 94 -0.71 -3.18 -4.83
C GLU A 94 -0.98 -4.44 -5.69
N GLU A 95 -0.75 -4.35 -7.01
CA GLU A 95 -0.90 -5.50 -7.90
C GLU A 95 0.05 -6.65 -7.52
N LEU A 96 1.31 -6.35 -7.18
CA LEU A 96 2.29 -7.33 -6.73
C LEU A 96 1.80 -8.07 -5.47
N TYR A 97 1.30 -7.34 -4.47
CA TYR A 97 0.76 -7.93 -3.24
C TYR A 97 -0.43 -8.86 -3.53
N ASP A 98 -1.36 -8.44 -4.40
CA ASP A 98 -2.49 -9.27 -4.81
C ASP A 98 -2.03 -10.57 -5.49
N LYS A 99 -1.04 -10.49 -6.39
CA LYS A 99 -0.48 -11.67 -7.07
C LYS A 99 0.24 -12.61 -6.10
N MET A 100 0.99 -12.07 -5.15
CA MET A 100 1.62 -12.87 -4.09
C MET A 100 0.57 -13.61 -3.25
N ALA A 101 -0.53 -12.94 -2.88
CA ALA A 101 -1.63 -13.57 -2.16
C ALA A 101 -2.31 -14.68 -2.99
N GLN A 102 -2.52 -14.46 -4.29
CA GLN A 102 -3.06 -15.48 -5.20
C GLN A 102 -2.13 -16.69 -5.32
N ARG A 103 -0.80 -16.48 -5.39
CA ARG A 103 0.19 -17.56 -5.45
C ARG A 103 0.12 -18.43 -4.19
N ASP A 104 0.05 -17.79 -3.03
CA ASP A 104 -0.03 -18.49 -1.75
C ASP A 104 -1.34 -19.26 -1.62
N ALA A 105 -2.45 -18.69 -2.08
CA ALA A 105 -3.74 -19.36 -2.15
C ALA A 105 -3.70 -20.59 -3.07
N ALA A 106 -3.04 -20.50 -4.24
CA ALA A 106 -2.86 -21.63 -5.16
C ALA A 106 -2.05 -22.77 -4.51
N GLU A 107 -0.99 -22.44 -3.75
CA GLU A 107 -0.22 -23.45 -3.01
C GLU A 107 -1.08 -24.13 -1.93
N VAL A 108 -1.85 -23.36 -1.15
CA VAL A 108 -2.77 -23.92 -0.16
C VAL A 108 -3.80 -24.84 -0.82
N HIS A 109 -4.38 -24.42 -1.95
CA HIS A 109 -5.35 -25.24 -2.69
C HIS A 109 -4.74 -26.56 -3.18
N LYS A 110 -3.51 -26.52 -3.72
CA LYS A 110 -2.77 -27.72 -4.12
C LYS A 110 -2.58 -28.69 -2.94
N GLN A 111 -2.25 -28.19 -1.75
CA GLN A 111 -2.09 -29.03 -0.55
C GLN A 111 -3.43 -29.62 -0.10
N GLN A 112 -4.52 -28.86 -0.15
CA GLN A 112 -5.87 -29.39 0.14
C GLN A 112 -6.24 -30.53 -0.81
N LEU A 113 -5.99 -30.39 -2.11
CA LEU A 113 -6.24 -31.44 -3.10
C LEU A 113 -5.41 -32.70 -2.84
N LYS A 114 -4.14 -32.56 -2.44
CA LYS A 114 -3.28 -33.70 -2.05
C LYS A 114 -3.85 -34.44 -0.85
N VAL A 115 -4.28 -33.71 0.19
CA VAL A 115 -4.91 -34.30 1.37
C VAL A 115 -6.23 -34.99 1.00
N GLU A 116 -7.07 -34.35 0.18
CA GLU A 116 -8.31 -34.96 -0.32
C GLU A 116 -8.04 -36.24 -1.09
N LYS A 117 -7.02 -36.25 -1.96
CA LYS A 117 -6.59 -37.44 -2.69
C LYS A 117 -6.31 -38.61 -1.74
N GLU A 118 -5.48 -38.38 -0.72
CA GLU A 118 -5.14 -39.40 0.28
C GLU A 118 -6.37 -39.92 1.03
N PHE A 119 -7.31 -39.03 1.37
CA PHE A 119 -8.56 -39.44 2.00
C PHE A 119 -9.44 -40.29 1.07
N LEU A 120 -9.57 -39.90 -0.20
CA LEU A 120 -10.36 -40.65 -1.18
C LEU A 120 -9.74 -42.01 -1.48
N GLU A 121 -8.41 -42.11 -1.55
CA GLU A 121 -7.70 -43.40 -1.68
C GLU A 121 -8.02 -44.35 -0.52
N LYS A 122 -7.95 -43.86 0.73
CA LYS A 122 -8.35 -44.62 1.92
C LYS A 122 -9.83 -45.00 1.90
N ALA A 123 -10.70 -44.06 1.51
CA ALA A 123 -12.14 -44.28 1.46
C ALA A 123 -12.54 -45.30 0.37
N MET A 124 -11.84 -45.32 -0.77
CA MET A 124 -12.03 -46.34 -1.81
C MET A 124 -11.69 -47.75 -1.30
N ALA A 125 -10.61 -47.88 -0.51
CA ALA A 125 -10.19 -49.15 0.08
C ALA A 125 -11.18 -49.65 1.17
N ALA A 126 -11.79 -48.72 1.91
CA ALA A 126 -12.75 -49.02 2.98
C ALA A 126 -14.23 -49.03 2.52
N ALA A 127 -14.51 -48.89 1.23
CA ALA A 127 -15.87 -48.72 0.73
C ALA A 127 -16.75 -49.95 1.05
N PRO A 128 -17.94 -49.78 1.67
CA PRO A 128 -18.76 -50.89 2.14
C PRO A 128 -19.50 -51.64 1.02
N ASN A 129 -19.59 -51.05 -0.18
CA ASN A 129 -20.16 -51.69 -1.36
C ASN A 129 -19.65 -51.03 -2.66
N ALA A 130 -19.92 -51.68 -3.79
CA ALA A 130 -19.47 -51.23 -5.11
C ALA A 130 -20.04 -49.86 -5.53
N SER A 131 -21.28 -49.55 -5.15
CA SER A 131 -21.93 -48.29 -5.51
C SER A 131 -21.21 -47.09 -4.88
N ILE A 132 -20.93 -47.17 -3.57
CA ILE A 132 -20.17 -46.13 -2.85
C ILE A 132 -18.75 -46.02 -3.40
N ARG A 133 -18.10 -47.16 -3.68
CA ARG A 133 -16.75 -47.17 -4.28
C ARG A 133 -16.69 -46.42 -5.61
N VAL A 134 -17.68 -46.61 -6.48
CA VAL A 134 -17.76 -45.91 -7.78
C VAL A 134 -17.94 -44.40 -7.59
N GLN A 135 -18.74 -43.95 -6.63
CA GLN A 135 -18.91 -42.51 -6.34
C GLN A 135 -17.61 -41.87 -5.84
N ILE A 136 -16.88 -42.55 -4.96
CA ILE A 136 -15.58 -42.08 -4.46
C ILE A 136 -14.56 -42.05 -5.60
N MET A 137 -14.53 -43.10 -6.43
CA MET A 137 -13.65 -43.19 -7.60
C MET A 137 -13.92 -42.05 -8.60
N ALA A 138 -15.18 -41.66 -8.80
CA ALA A 138 -15.55 -40.54 -9.66
C ALA A 138 -15.05 -39.19 -9.13
N ARG A 139 -15.02 -38.98 -7.81
CA ARG A 139 -14.41 -37.78 -7.20
C ARG A 139 -12.88 -37.81 -7.28
N HIS A 140 -12.29 -38.98 -7.05
CA HIS A 140 -10.84 -39.16 -7.17
C HIS A 140 -10.37 -38.96 -8.62
N SER A 141 -11.18 -39.39 -9.60
CA SER A 141 -10.88 -39.21 -11.02
C SER A 141 -10.97 -37.73 -11.40
N GLY A 142 -9.82 -37.06 -11.40
CA GLY A 142 -9.71 -35.65 -11.75
C GLY A 142 -8.83 -34.86 -10.78
N ILE A 143 -8.59 -35.37 -9.57
CA ILE A 143 -7.77 -34.66 -8.58
C ILE A 143 -6.33 -34.46 -9.06
N ASP A 144 -5.73 -35.45 -9.72
CA ASP A 144 -4.37 -35.29 -10.28
C ASP A 144 -4.30 -34.18 -11.33
N PHE A 145 -5.34 -34.03 -12.14
CA PHE A 145 -5.44 -32.93 -13.10
C PHE A 145 -5.59 -31.58 -12.38
N GLN A 146 -6.41 -31.51 -11.34
CA GLN A 146 -6.58 -30.29 -10.54
C GLN A 146 -5.29 -29.90 -9.80
N ILE A 147 -4.53 -30.87 -9.27
CA ILE A 147 -3.22 -30.63 -8.65
C ILE A 147 -2.25 -30.04 -9.67
N ALA A 148 -2.19 -30.61 -10.88
CA ALA A 148 -1.34 -30.12 -11.96
C ALA A 148 -1.75 -28.70 -12.42
N MET A 149 -3.05 -28.41 -12.48
CA MET A 149 -3.55 -27.06 -12.77
C MET A 149 -3.11 -26.06 -11.70
N ALA A 150 -3.30 -26.37 -10.42
CA ALA A 150 -2.88 -25.49 -9.32
C ALA A 150 -1.37 -25.25 -9.31
N GLU A 151 -0.57 -26.25 -9.68
CA GLU A 151 0.89 -26.11 -9.83
C GLU A 151 1.26 -25.19 -11.00
N ASN A 152 0.59 -25.33 -12.14
CA ASN A 152 0.79 -24.46 -13.30
C ASN A 152 0.37 -23.01 -13.02
N ASP A 153 -0.78 -22.81 -12.36
CA ASP A 153 -1.26 -21.49 -11.96
C ASP A 153 -0.25 -20.80 -11.03
N ARG A 154 0.31 -21.55 -10.07
CA ARG A 154 1.36 -21.06 -9.17
C ARG A 154 2.62 -20.64 -9.95
N MET A 155 3.05 -21.43 -10.94
CA MET A 155 4.21 -21.11 -11.77
C MET A 155 3.98 -19.84 -12.62
N ASN A 156 2.81 -19.70 -13.23
CA ASN A 156 2.47 -18.49 -13.99
C ASN A 156 2.49 -17.24 -13.08
N LEU A 157 1.95 -17.36 -11.86
CA LEU A 157 1.97 -16.27 -10.89
C LEU A 157 3.40 -15.93 -10.45
N GLU A 158 4.31 -16.90 -10.32
CA GLU A 158 5.73 -16.63 -10.03
C GLU A 158 6.41 -15.82 -11.14
N GLU A 159 6.11 -16.11 -12.41
CA GLU A 159 6.62 -15.34 -13.55
C GLU A 159 6.05 -13.91 -13.58
N GLU A 160 4.73 -13.76 -13.33
CA GLU A 160 4.08 -12.44 -13.25
C GLU A 160 4.65 -11.60 -12.10
N ILE A 161 4.82 -12.20 -10.91
CA ILE A 161 5.44 -11.56 -9.74
C ILE A 161 6.85 -11.08 -10.07
N ALA A 162 7.69 -11.93 -10.68
CA ALA A 162 9.05 -11.54 -11.05
C ALA A 162 9.08 -10.37 -12.06
N GLY A 163 8.12 -10.35 -12.99
CA GLY A 163 7.92 -9.24 -13.92
C GLY A 163 7.55 -7.93 -13.21
N LEU A 164 6.61 -7.99 -12.28
CA LEU A 164 6.17 -6.85 -11.47
C LEU A 164 7.29 -6.33 -10.56
N GLU A 165 8.01 -7.21 -9.86
CA GLU A 165 9.18 -6.86 -9.06
C GLU A 165 10.23 -6.11 -9.88
N PHE A 166 10.49 -6.57 -11.11
CA PHE A 166 11.40 -5.89 -12.01
C PHE A 166 10.91 -4.49 -12.39
N ILE A 167 9.62 -4.35 -12.76
CA ILE A 167 9.02 -3.05 -13.12
C ILE A 167 9.09 -2.08 -11.95
N VAL A 168 8.65 -2.50 -10.76
CA VAL A 168 8.71 -1.73 -9.52
C VAL A 168 10.13 -1.23 -9.26
N ALA A 169 11.13 -2.10 -9.37
CA ALA A 169 12.54 -1.73 -9.20
C ALA A 169 13.05 -0.74 -10.27
N GLN A 170 12.50 -0.75 -11.49
CA GLN A 170 12.84 0.27 -12.49
C GLN A 170 12.19 1.62 -12.18
N ILE A 171 10.95 1.63 -11.70
CA ILE A 171 10.24 2.85 -11.33
C ILE A 171 10.97 3.52 -10.14
N GLU A 172 11.30 2.77 -9.09
CA GLU A 172 12.04 3.28 -7.93
C GLU A 172 13.38 3.94 -8.32
N LYS A 173 14.10 3.36 -9.28
CA LYS A 173 15.34 3.94 -9.83
C LYS A 173 15.11 5.20 -10.67
N ALA A 174 13.95 5.29 -11.33
CA ALA A 174 13.59 6.40 -12.19
C ALA A 174 13.07 7.63 -11.42
N VAL A 175 12.60 7.46 -10.17
CA VAL A 175 12.28 8.58 -9.28
C VAL A 175 13.56 9.34 -8.95
N GLU A 176 13.68 10.58 -9.40
CA GLU A 176 14.93 11.32 -9.30
C GLU A 176 15.05 12.08 -7.98
N SER A 177 13.93 12.65 -7.54
CA SER A 177 13.86 13.53 -6.38
C SER A 177 14.01 12.74 -5.07
N PRO A 178 14.98 13.10 -4.20
CA PRO A 178 15.20 12.40 -2.92
C PRO A 178 13.95 12.35 -2.04
N LEU A 179 13.18 13.43 -2.01
CA LEU A 179 11.97 13.55 -1.20
C LEU A 179 10.92 12.49 -1.58
N TYR A 180 10.65 12.33 -2.88
CA TYR A 180 9.72 11.33 -3.40
C TYR A 180 10.23 9.91 -3.20
N ARG A 181 11.54 9.67 -3.31
CA ARG A 181 12.10 8.34 -3.05
C ARG A 181 11.97 7.93 -1.58
N THR A 182 12.11 8.88 -0.66
CA THR A 182 12.05 8.63 0.79
C THR A 182 10.61 8.52 1.29
N HIS A 183 9.73 9.43 0.90
CA HIS A 183 8.38 9.52 1.46
C HIS A 183 7.29 9.00 0.52
N GLY A 184 7.58 8.82 -0.77
CA GLY A 184 6.61 8.33 -1.76
C GLY A 184 6.19 6.87 -1.59
N LYS A 185 6.89 6.09 -0.75
CA LYS A 185 6.44 4.73 -0.38
C LYS A 185 5.26 4.71 0.58
N ARG A 186 5.01 5.81 1.31
CA ARG A 186 3.76 5.93 2.05
C ARG A 186 2.66 6.19 1.04
N GLU A 187 1.53 5.50 1.18
CA GLU A 187 0.31 5.81 0.41
C GLU A 187 0.17 7.32 0.38
N ILE A 188 0.29 7.92 -0.81
CA ILE A 188 0.11 9.36 -0.95
C ILE A 188 -1.40 9.56 -0.89
N GLY A 189 -1.95 9.59 0.32
CA GLY A 189 -3.32 9.92 0.66
C GLY A 189 -4.35 9.53 -0.40
N VAL A 190 -4.38 8.27 -0.85
CA VAL A 190 -5.30 7.82 -1.91
C VAL A 190 -6.79 7.94 -1.46
N HIS A 191 -7.02 8.23 -0.18
CA HIS A 191 -8.33 8.40 0.43
C HIS A 191 -8.76 9.84 0.76
N PHE A 192 -7.89 10.85 0.64
CA PHE A 192 -8.27 12.26 0.76
C PHE A 192 -7.92 13.00 -0.53
N HIS A 193 -8.93 13.21 -1.37
CA HIS A 193 -8.88 13.95 -2.65
C HIS A 193 -8.30 13.22 -3.87
N ARG A 194 -8.78 12.00 -4.17
CA ARG A 194 -8.91 11.57 -5.59
C ARG A 194 -9.99 12.39 -6.30
N ASP A 195 -9.71 13.67 -6.49
CA ASP A 195 -10.36 14.53 -7.50
C ASP A 195 -9.47 14.60 -8.76
N CYS A 196 -8.78 13.49 -9.09
CA CYS A 196 -8.09 13.30 -10.37
C CYS A 196 -9.06 13.50 -11.55
N GLU A 197 -10.36 13.26 -11.35
CA GLU A 197 -11.40 13.64 -12.32
C GLU A 197 -11.51 15.17 -12.51
N ALA A 198 -11.43 15.97 -11.46
CA ALA A 198 -11.50 17.42 -11.55
C ALA A 198 -10.27 17.99 -12.28
N TRP A 199 -9.08 17.43 -12.04
CA TRP A 199 -7.85 17.83 -12.72
C TRP A 199 -7.84 17.43 -14.21
N LEU A 200 -8.25 16.21 -14.56
CA LEU A 200 -8.39 15.76 -15.95
C LEU A 200 -9.49 16.54 -16.71
N LYS A 201 -10.60 16.89 -16.05
CA LYS A 201 -11.68 17.71 -16.65
C LYS A 201 -11.19 19.13 -16.99
N LYS A 202 -10.33 19.73 -16.15
CA LYS A 202 -9.75 21.06 -16.37
C LYS A 202 -8.78 21.11 -17.57
N ARG A 203 -8.02 20.02 -17.80
CA ARG A 203 -7.05 19.92 -18.91
C ARG A 203 -7.66 19.54 -20.27
N ARG A 204 -8.83 18.87 -20.29
CA ARG A 204 -9.53 18.50 -21.53
C ARG A 204 -10.38 19.61 -22.16
N GLY A 205 -10.42 20.83 -21.58
CA GLY A 205 -11.23 21.92 -22.12
C GLY A 205 -12.73 21.58 -22.18
N LEU A 206 -13.22 20.72 -21.28
CA LEU A 206 -14.63 20.31 -21.22
C LEU A 206 -15.45 21.17 -20.25
N THR A 207 -15.03 22.40 -19.98
CA THR A 207 -15.98 23.45 -19.61
C THR A 207 -16.72 23.85 -20.88
N ARG A 208 -17.79 23.11 -21.21
CA ARG A 208 -18.87 23.72 -21.97
C ARG A 208 -19.42 24.84 -21.09
N ASP A 209 -19.02 26.06 -21.38
CA ASP A 209 -19.84 27.23 -21.08
C ASP A 209 -21.23 26.94 -21.63
N SER A 210 -22.15 26.61 -20.72
CA SER A 210 -23.57 26.64 -20.98
C SER A 210 -24.05 27.92 -20.33
N THR A 211 -24.54 28.80 -21.19
CA THR A 211 -25.28 30.02 -20.88
C THR A 211 -26.50 29.73 -20.01
#